data_AF-A0A9P0DPC0-F1
#
_entry.id   AF-A0A9P0DPC0-F1
#
_cell.length_a   1.000
_cell.length_b   1.000
_cell.length_c   1.000
_cell.angle_alpha   90.00
_cell.angle_beta   90.00
_cell.angle_gamma   90.00
#
_symmetry.space_group_name_H-M   'P 1'
#
loop_
_entity.id
_entity.type
_entity.pdbx_description
1 polymer ?
#
loop_
_entity_poly.entity_id
_entity_poly.type
_entity_poly.pdbx_seq_one_letter_code
_entity_poly.pdbx_strand_id
1 'polypeptide(L)'
;MRPGNGDHSVEVDHVDNGLKNRRVDASVQTTHLVPYRLRFLPPTSCDVKLGPSEPSCALRISCCCRVLSQWLLSQIGLSLVVVVWALLGALAFFNTEGPRELEQSQKLSKIQKELSVELTEQLQQIEDRQEAWQLVIHRCFERHEKLFLEAVGAGFGEGGGGTIWTYPGCVLFAVSLLTTLGFGAPVPRTPLGRSATVLFAAVGIPLHFLLVLNVGHLGALRLQQLAQRDRHASQAPRVGKPTWLKCFPFVSIAFYYVLGVVIFGVLRNRPPVESLMFPLDFTAAGGVANVQGQTRVFYALYLEAAVTLAAIVVSLLQASASRGIVDVGLRMGLLTNT
;
A
#
# COMPACT_ATOMS: atom_id res chain seq x y z
N MET A 1 48.36 -18.43 6.60
CA MET A 1 47.73 -17.32 5.85
C MET A 1 46.55 -17.84 5.01
N ARG A 2 45.33 -17.63 5.49
CA ARG A 2 44.10 -17.30 4.75
C ARG A 2 43.09 -16.81 5.80
N PRO A 3 42.31 -15.75 5.52
CA PRO A 3 41.67 -14.96 6.56
C PRO A 3 40.33 -15.60 6.97
N GLY A 4 40.12 -15.76 8.28
CA GLY A 4 38.79 -16.03 8.84
C GLY A 4 38.00 -14.73 8.85
N ASN A 5 36.94 -14.67 8.06
CA ASN A 5 36.00 -13.55 8.03
C ASN A 5 35.12 -13.65 9.29
N GLY A 6 35.25 -12.65 10.18
CA GLY A 6 34.54 -12.62 11.45
C GLY A 6 33.06 -12.31 11.29
N ASP A 7 32.21 -13.21 11.80
CA ASP A 7 30.87 -12.84 12.24
C ASP A 7 30.99 -12.32 13.67
N HIS A 8 30.72 -11.03 13.87
CA HIS A 8 30.59 -10.43 15.19
C HIS A 8 29.29 -10.90 15.86
N SER A 9 29.34 -12.06 16.51
CA SER A 9 28.41 -12.40 17.59
C SER A 9 28.87 -11.68 18.86
N VAL A 10 28.08 -10.71 19.32
CA VAL A 10 28.22 -10.16 20.67
C VAL A 10 27.68 -11.22 21.63
N GLU A 11 28.58 -12.10 22.06
CA GLU A 11 28.42 -12.97 23.21
C GLU A 11 28.66 -12.10 24.45
N VAL A 12 27.64 -11.95 25.31
CA VAL A 12 27.83 -11.29 26.61
C VAL A 12 28.06 -12.41 27.61
N ASP A 13 29.34 -12.52 28.00
CA ASP A 13 29.87 -13.49 28.94
C ASP A 13 29.11 -13.53 30.27
N HIS A 14 28.90 -14.77 30.74
CA HIS A 14 28.72 -15.08 32.15
C HIS A 14 30.01 -14.78 32.91
N VAL A 15 30.09 -13.61 33.56
CA VAL A 15 31.04 -13.38 34.66
C VAL A 15 30.36 -13.79 35.95
N ASP A 16 30.80 -14.91 36.50
CA ASP A 16 30.52 -15.31 37.87
C ASP A 16 31.29 -14.39 38.84
N ASN A 17 30.58 -13.69 39.70
CA ASN A 17 31.14 -13.16 40.94
C ASN A 17 30.00 -12.90 41.92
N GLY A 18 30.01 -13.66 43.01
CA GLY A 18 29.00 -13.61 44.04
C GLY A 18 28.86 -12.22 44.66
N LEU A 19 27.65 -11.66 44.61
CA LEU A 19 27.12 -10.86 45.70
C LEU A 19 25.61 -11.06 45.81
N LYS A 20 25.24 -11.50 47.00
CA LYS A 20 23.93 -11.84 47.50
C LYS A 20 23.02 -10.60 47.50
N ASN A 21 22.01 -10.56 46.63
CA ASN A 21 20.68 -9.98 46.92
C ASN A 21 19.70 -10.28 45.78
N ARG A 22 19.01 -11.41 45.93
CA ARG A 22 17.97 -11.90 45.03
C ARG A 22 16.67 -11.11 45.29
N ARG A 23 16.41 -10.06 44.50
CA ARG A 23 15.01 -9.70 44.19
C ARG A 23 14.59 -10.56 43.02
N VAL A 24 13.70 -11.50 43.30
CA VAL A 24 13.01 -12.29 42.30
C VAL A 24 11.97 -11.38 41.68
N ASP A 25 12.28 -10.82 40.51
CA ASP A 25 11.24 -10.46 39.55
C ASP A 25 10.77 -11.81 38.98
N ALA A 26 9.71 -12.36 39.54
CA ALA A 26 8.88 -13.24 38.75
C ALA A 26 8.39 -12.47 37.50
N SER A 27 8.48 -13.22 36.44
CA SER A 27 8.03 -12.85 35.14
C SER A 27 6.68 -13.52 35.01
N VAL A 28 5.63 -12.70 34.91
CA VAL A 28 4.41 -13.05 34.17
C VAL A 28 4.83 -13.84 32.94
N GLN A 29 4.29 -15.04 32.80
CA GLN A 29 4.59 -15.95 31.68
C GLN A 29 4.43 -15.22 30.34
N THR A 30 5.52 -14.66 29.82
CA THR A 30 5.66 -14.45 28.38
C THR A 30 5.94 -15.83 27.83
N THR A 31 5.00 -16.36 27.07
CA THR A 31 5.13 -17.59 26.30
C THR A 31 6.57 -17.76 25.79
N HIS A 32 7.20 -18.90 26.05
CA HIS A 32 8.54 -19.31 25.58
C HIS A 32 8.68 -19.40 24.04
N LEU A 33 7.76 -18.79 23.29
CA LEU A 33 7.82 -18.64 21.86
C LEU A 33 8.82 -17.53 21.55
N VAL A 34 10.08 -17.93 21.30
CA VAL A 34 11.06 -17.11 20.59
C VAL A 34 10.33 -16.52 19.38
N PRO A 35 10.21 -15.18 19.25
CA PRO A 35 9.48 -14.60 18.14
C PRO A 35 10.23 -14.99 16.86
N TYR A 36 9.63 -15.87 16.06
CA TYR A 36 10.20 -16.31 14.80
C TYR A 36 10.34 -15.08 13.89
N ARG A 37 11.58 -14.66 13.63
CA ARG A 37 11.90 -13.49 12.80
C ARG A 37 12.26 -13.95 11.40
N LEU A 38 11.60 -13.39 10.39
CA LEU A 38 11.97 -13.61 8.99
C LEU A 38 13.32 -12.93 8.72
N ARG A 39 14.27 -13.68 8.13
CA ARG A 39 15.60 -13.17 7.81
C ARG A 39 15.52 -12.19 6.64
N PHE A 40 16.39 -11.17 6.65
CA PHE A 40 16.47 -10.17 5.58
C PHE A 40 16.98 -10.78 4.27
N LEU A 41 17.93 -11.72 4.36
CA LEU A 41 18.44 -12.55 3.26
C LEU A 41 18.38 -14.03 3.67
N PRO A 42 18.03 -14.95 2.76
CA PRO A 42 18.13 -16.37 3.03
C PRO A 42 19.61 -16.80 3.09
N PRO A 43 19.99 -17.75 3.94
CA PRO A 43 21.30 -18.38 3.85
C PRO A 43 21.42 -19.10 2.49
N THR A 44 22.50 -18.88 1.77
CA THR A 44 22.77 -19.50 0.45
C THR A 44 23.19 -20.97 0.54
N SER A 45 23.44 -21.49 1.74
CA SER A 45 23.97 -22.84 1.96
C SER A 45 22.88 -23.81 2.39
N CYS A 46 22.58 -24.79 1.55
CA CYS A 46 21.80 -25.96 1.93
C CYS A 46 22.75 -27.08 2.40
N ASP A 47 23.01 -27.19 3.70
CA ASP A 47 23.65 -28.38 4.26
C ASP A 47 22.59 -29.47 4.47
N VAL A 48 22.47 -30.36 3.49
CA VAL A 48 21.66 -31.58 3.61
C VAL A 48 22.58 -32.71 4.10
N LYS A 49 22.38 -33.18 5.34
CA LYS A 49 23.00 -34.44 5.80
C LYS A 49 22.33 -35.62 5.09
N LEU A 50 23.10 -36.36 4.30
CA LEU A 50 22.62 -37.50 3.50
C LEU A 50 22.36 -38.75 4.35
N GLY A 51 21.23 -39.40 4.10
CA GLY A 51 21.05 -40.85 4.27
C GLY A 51 21.13 -41.56 2.90
N PRO A 52 21.56 -42.83 2.82
CA PRO A 52 22.06 -43.44 1.59
C PRO A 52 21.02 -43.91 0.54
N SER A 53 19.72 -43.59 0.65
CA SER A 53 18.69 -44.31 -0.14
C SER A 53 17.49 -43.51 -0.69
N GLU A 54 17.62 -42.20 -0.97
CA GLU A 54 16.52 -41.38 -1.53
C GLU A 54 16.72 -41.02 -3.03
N PRO A 55 15.68 -41.04 -3.88
CA PRO A 55 15.79 -40.80 -5.32
C PRO A 55 16.16 -39.34 -5.65
N SER A 56 17.17 -39.17 -6.52
CA SER A 56 17.82 -37.88 -6.83
C SER A 56 16.88 -36.76 -7.33
N CYS A 57 15.76 -37.07 -8.00
CA CYS A 57 14.82 -36.07 -8.49
C CYS A 57 13.90 -35.49 -7.40
N ALA A 58 13.38 -36.32 -6.49
CA ALA A 58 12.57 -35.85 -5.37
C ALA A 58 13.38 -34.98 -4.41
N LEU A 59 14.67 -35.30 -4.24
CA LEU A 59 15.61 -34.53 -3.43
C LEU A 59 15.92 -33.15 -4.04
N ARG A 60 16.09 -33.07 -5.37
CA ARG A 60 16.29 -31.79 -6.09
C ARG A 60 15.05 -30.90 -6.06
N ILE A 61 13.86 -31.48 -6.20
CA ILE A 61 12.59 -30.74 -6.08
C ILE A 61 12.39 -30.26 -4.64
N SER A 62 12.64 -31.10 -3.63
CA SER A 62 12.56 -30.73 -2.22
C SER A 62 13.56 -29.62 -1.85
N CYS A 63 14.79 -29.68 -2.38
CA CYS A 63 15.81 -28.63 -2.18
C CYS A 63 15.44 -27.32 -2.90
N CYS A 64 14.98 -27.39 -4.16
CA CYS A 64 14.44 -26.22 -4.87
C CYS A 64 13.25 -25.61 -4.15
N CYS A 65 12.29 -26.41 -3.68
CA CYS A 65 11.13 -25.93 -2.92
C CYS A 65 11.56 -25.29 -1.59
N ARG A 66 12.61 -25.79 -0.93
CA ARG A 66 13.13 -25.25 0.33
C ARG A 66 13.92 -23.96 0.14
N VAL A 67 14.74 -23.87 -0.91
CA VAL A 67 15.44 -22.64 -1.29
C VAL A 67 14.43 -21.59 -1.77
N LEU A 68 13.51 -21.96 -2.65
CA LEU A 68 12.45 -21.08 -3.14
C LEU A 68 11.54 -20.63 -1.98
N SER A 69 11.21 -21.51 -1.04
CA SER A 69 10.55 -21.17 0.24
C SER A 69 11.36 -20.17 1.06
N GLN A 70 12.67 -20.37 1.24
CA GLN A 70 13.54 -19.45 1.99
C GLN A 70 13.68 -18.08 1.29
N TRP A 71 13.69 -18.05 -0.03
CA TRP A 71 13.70 -16.81 -0.82
C TRP A 71 12.35 -16.10 -0.76
N LEU A 72 11.22 -16.81 -0.93
CA LEU A 72 9.87 -16.27 -0.78
C LEU A 72 9.59 -15.77 0.65
N LEU A 73 10.18 -16.41 1.66
CA LEU A 73 10.12 -16.01 3.07
C LEU A 73 11.16 -14.96 3.46
N SER A 74 12.04 -14.54 2.55
CA SER A 74 12.88 -13.37 2.78
C SER A 74 12.05 -12.09 2.59
N GLN A 75 12.39 -11.02 3.30
CA GLN A 75 11.66 -9.74 3.17
C GLN A 75 11.63 -9.23 1.72
N ILE A 76 12.73 -9.42 0.99
CA ILE A 76 12.85 -9.03 -0.42
C ILE A 76 11.97 -9.92 -1.30
N GLY A 77 11.95 -11.22 -1.06
CA GLY A 77 11.08 -12.14 -1.81
C GLY A 77 9.60 -11.90 -1.54
N LEU A 78 9.21 -11.67 -0.30
CA LEU A 78 7.84 -11.30 0.05
C LEU A 78 7.41 -10.01 -0.65
N SER A 79 8.28 -8.98 -0.65
CA SER A 79 8.04 -7.74 -1.39
C SER A 79 7.88 -7.99 -2.89
N LEU A 80 8.71 -8.85 -3.48
CA LEU A 80 8.63 -9.19 -4.91
C LEU A 80 7.32 -9.92 -5.23
N VAL A 81 6.92 -10.89 -4.41
CA VAL A 81 5.65 -11.61 -4.59
C VAL A 81 4.48 -10.65 -4.56
N VAL A 82 4.46 -9.74 -3.59
CA VAL A 82 3.39 -8.73 -3.45
C VAL A 82 3.35 -7.80 -4.67
N VAL A 83 4.50 -7.34 -5.16
CA VAL A 83 4.58 -6.50 -6.38
C VAL A 83 4.08 -7.26 -7.60
N VAL A 84 4.54 -8.50 -7.81
CA VAL A 84 4.08 -9.34 -8.94
C VAL A 84 2.59 -9.60 -8.83
N TRP A 85 2.08 -9.88 -7.63
CA TRP A 85 0.65 -10.06 -7.38
C TRP A 85 -0.15 -8.81 -7.75
N ALA A 86 0.30 -7.62 -7.35
CA ALA A 86 -0.33 -6.35 -7.70
C ALA A 86 -0.36 -6.10 -9.22
N LEU A 87 0.73 -6.40 -9.94
CA LEU A 87 0.80 -6.27 -11.40
C LEU A 87 -0.11 -7.28 -12.11
N LEU A 88 -0.22 -8.51 -11.60
CA LEU A 88 -1.15 -9.52 -12.11
C LEU A 88 -2.61 -9.10 -11.89
N GLY A 89 -2.93 -8.56 -10.71
CA GLY A 89 -4.24 -7.98 -10.42
C GLY A 89 -4.58 -6.83 -11.36
N ALA A 90 -3.63 -5.90 -11.57
CA ALA A 90 -3.80 -4.79 -12.51
C ALA A 90 -4.08 -5.27 -13.94
N LEU A 91 -3.39 -6.32 -14.41
CA LEU A 91 -3.65 -6.92 -15.71
C LEU A 91 -5.06 -7.55 -15.79
N ALA A 92 -5.49 -8.23 -14.74
CA ALA A 92 -6.83 -8.81 -14.67
C ALA A 92 -7.93 -7.72 -14.72
N PHE A 93 -7.76 -6.62 -13.98
CA PHE A 93 -8.70 -5.49 -14.01
C PHE A 93 -8.71 -4.77 -15.36
N PHE A 94 -7.54 -4.59 -15.96
CA PHE A 94 -7.44 -3.99 -17.29
C PHE A 94 -8.19 -4.81 -18.35
N ASN A 95 -8.03 -6.14 -18.33
CA ASN A 95 -8.70 -7.01 -19.30
C ASN A 95 -10.21 -7.15 -19.06
N THR A 96 -10.67 -6.99 -17.82
CA THR A 96 -12.10 -7.13 -17.48
C THR A 96 -12.88 -5.83 -17.61
N GLU A 97 -12.35 -4.71 -17.11
CA GLU A 97 -13.04 -3.41 -17.11
C GLU A 97 -12.66 -2.51 -18.28
N GLY A 98 -11.44 -2.63 -18.82
CA GLY A 98 -10.95 -1.81 -19.93
C GLY A 98 -11.84 -1.89 -21.18
N PRO A 99 -12.23 -3.09 -21.66
CA PRO A 99 -13.14 -3.21 -22.81
C PRO A 99 -14.51 -2.58 -22.56
N ARG A 100 -15.06 -2.73 -21.34
CA ARG A 100 -16.35 -2.14 -20.97
C ARG A 100 -16.31 -0.62 -21.01
N GLU A 101 -15.27 -0.02 -20.44
CA GLU A 101 -15.09 1.44 -20.43
C GLU A 101 -14.96 1.99 -21.85
N LEU A 102 -14.21 1.29 -22.71
CA LEU A 102 -14.06 1.65 -24.12
C LEU A 102 -15.40 1.59 -24.88
N GLU A 103 -16.16 0.51 -24.71
CA GLU A 103 -17.48 0.36 -25.34
C GLU A 103 -18.47 1.43 -24.87
N GLN A 104 -18.49 1.76 -23.58
CA GLN A 104 -19.37 2.81 -23.04
C GLN A 104 -19.04 4.17 -23.64
N SER A 105 -17.75 4.51 -23.71
CA SER A 105 -17.29 5.76 -24.33
C SER A 105 -17.65 5.84 -25.81
N GLN A 106 -17.44 4.74 -26.55
CA GLN A 106 -17.82 4.68 -27.96
C GLN A 106 -19.33 4.79 -28.16
N LYS A 107 -20.14 4.07 -27.37
CA LYS A 107 -21.62 4.12 -27.43
C LYS A 107 -22.12 5.54 -27.19
N LEU A 108 -21.63 6.23 -26.17
CA LEU A 108 -22.04 7.60 -25.89
C LEU A 108 -21.62 8.56 -27.01
N SER A 109 -20.40 8.43 -27.53
CA SER A 109 -19.94 9.26 -28.65
C SER A 109 -20.77 9.06 -29.92
N LYS A 110 -21.28 7.84 -30.16
CA LYS A 110 -22.18 7.54 -31.27
C LYS A 110 -23.56 8.16 -31.05
N ILE A 111 -24.13 7.97 -29.86
CA ILE A 111 -25.42 8.57 -29.47
C ILE A 111 -25.38 10.09 -29.60
N GLN A 112 -24.31 10.75 -29.14
CA GLN A 112 -24.14 12.20 -29.29
C GLN A 112 -24.11 12.65 -30.75
N LYS A 113 -23.41 11.90 -31.62
CA LYS A 113 -23.36 12.18 -33.06
C LYS A 113 -24.72 11.94 -33.74
N GLU A 114 -25.41 10.86 -33.39
CA GLU A 114 -26.73 10.55 -33.94
C GLU A 114 -27.75 11.63 -33.53
N LEU A 115 -27.73 12.04 -32.26
CA LEU A 115 -28.58 13.13 -31.75
C LEU A 115 -28.30 14.46 -32.45
N SER A 116 -27.03 14.81 -32.70
CA SER A 116 -26.69 16.07 -33.37
C SER A 116 -27.08 16.07 -34.84
N VAL A 117 -26.96 14.92 -35.53
CA VAL A 117 -27.43 14.75 -36.91
C VAL A 117 -28.95 14.84 -36.97
N GLU A 118 -29.67 14.11 -36.10
CA GLU A 118 -31.14 14.15 -36.06
C GLU A 118 -31.67 15.56 -35.74
N LEU A 119 -31.03 16.25 -34.80
CA LEU A 119 -31.37 17.64 -34.50
C LEU A 119 -31.18 18.54 -35.72
N THR A 120 -30.05 18.41 -36.43
CA THR A 120 -29.75 19.24 -37.61
C THR A 120 -30.75 18.97 -38.73
N GLU A 121 -31.10 17.70 -38.97
CA GLU A 121 -32.06 17.31 -40.00
C GLU A 121 -33.48 17.81 -39.68
N GLN A 122 -33.93 17.65 -38.43
CA GLN A 122 -35.24 18.15 -37.99
C GLN A 122 -35.33 19.68 -38.07
N LEU A 123 -34.26 20.40 -37.72
CA LEU A 123 -34.24 21.87 -37.84
C LEU A 123 -34.22 22.35 -39.30
N GLN A 124 -33.63 21.59 -40.22
CA GLN A 124 -33.62 21.93 -41.65
C GLN A 124 -34.97 21.74 -42.33
N GLN A 125 -35.82 20.82 -41.86
CA GLN A 125 -37.13 20.52 -42.45
C GLN A 125 -38.26 21.47 -42.01
N ILE A 126 -38.04 22.31 -41.00
CA ILE A 126 -39.07 23.19 -40.44
C ILE A 126 -39.05 24.56 -41.13
N GLU A 127 -40.10 24.87 -41.90
CA GLU A 127 -40.32 26.18 -42.53
C GLU A 127 -40.71 27.28 -41.52
N ASP A 128 -41.44 26.95 -40.45
CA ASP A 128 -41.91 27.90 -39.44
C ASP A 128 -40.96 27.97 -38.22
N ARG A 129 -40.13 29.02 -38.20
CA ARG A 129 -38.85 29.03 -37.47
C ARG A 129 -38.92 29.18 -35.95
N GLN A 130 -40.00 29.69 -35.37
CA GLN A 130 -39.90 30.23 -33.99
C GLN A 130 -40.42 29.26 -32.91
N GLU A 131 -41.63 28.72 -33.03
CA GLU A 131 -42.24 27.89 -31.99
C GLU A 131 -41.91 26.40 -32.14
N ALA A 132 -41.87 25.90 -33.38
CA ALA A 132 -41.55 24.50 -33.66
C ALA A 132 -40.08 24.14 -33.34
N TRP A 133 -39.16 25.09 -33.51
CA TRP A 133 -37.75 24.91 -33.16
C TRP A 133 -37.54 24.67 -31.66
N GLN A 134 -38.23 25.44 -30.81
CA GLN A 134 -38.14 25.29 -29.36
C GLN A 134 -38.60 23.90 -28.92
N LEU A 135 -39.71 23.41 -29.49
CA LEU A 135 -40.26 22.10 -29.14
C LEU A 135 -39.34 20.94 -29.57
N VAL A 136 -38.71 21.05 -30.74
CA VAL A 136 -37.75 20.05 -31.25
C VAL A 136 -36.45 20.04 -30.46
N ILE A 137 -35.88 21.22 -30.19
CA ILE A 137 -34.68 21.34 -29.35
C ILE A 137 -34.96 20.77 -27.97
N HIS A 138 -36.08 21.12 -27.35
CA HIS A 138 -36.45 20.62 -26.03
C HIS A 138 -36.57 19.09 -26.01
N ARG A 139 -37.29 18.50 -26.98
CA ARG A 139 -37.43 17.04 -27.09
C ARG A 139 -36.09 16.33 -27.29
N CYS A 140 -35.21 16.88 -28.13
CA CYS A 140 -33.90 16.30 -28.37
C CYS A 140 -33.02 16.42 -27.12
N PHE A 141 -33.11 17.54 -26.41
CA PHE A 141 -32.38 17.77 -25.17
C PHE A 141 -32.86 16.85 -24.04
N GLU A 142 -34.17 16.67 -23.84
CA GLU A 142 -34.71 15.72 -22.87
C GLU A 142 -34.26 14.29 -23.17
N ARG A 143 -34.24 13.89 -24.45
CA ARG A 143 -33.75 12.57 -24.85
C ARG A 143 -32.25 12.43 -24.59
N HIS A 144 -31.47 13.47 -24.88
CA HIS A 144 -30.04 13.51 -24.58
C HIS A 144 -29.78 13.40 -23.09
N GLU A 145 -30.47 14.20 -22.27
CA GLU A 145 -30.37 14.20 -20.82
C GLU A 145 -30.68 12.82 -20.24
N LYS A 146 -31.77 12.18 -20.67
CA LYS A 146 -32.12 10.83 -20.20
C LYS A 146 -31.04 9.80 -20.52
N LEU A 147 -30.57 9.75 -21.77
CA LEU A 147 -29.52 8.80 -22.18
C LEU A 147 -28.19 9.09 -21.49
N PHE A 148 -27.87 10.36 -21.27
CA PHE A 148 -26.68 10.78 -20.54
C PHE A 148 -26.75 10.38 -19.07
N LEU A 149 -27.88 10.61 -18.40
CA LEU A 149 -28.12 10.20 -17.01
C LEU A 149 -28.05 8.68 -16.85
N GLU A 150 -28.60 7.91 -17.79
CA GLU A 150 -28.47 6.45 -17.81
C GLU A 150 -27.01 6.01 -17.95
N ALA A 151 -26.24 6.65 -18.84
CA ALA A 151 -24.82 6.36 -19.01
C ALA A 151 -24.01 6.71 -17.75
N VAL A 152 -24.23 7.89 -17.16
CA VAL A 152 -23.59 8.32 -15.91
C VAL A 152 -23.96 7.38 -14.76
N GLY A 153 -25.22 6.96 -14.65
CA GLY A 153 -25.66 5.95 -13.70
C GLY A 153 -24.98 4.59 -13.88
N ALA A 154 -24.62 4.24 -15.12
CA ALA A 154 -23.84 3.06 -15.47
C ALA A 154 -22.31 3.23 -15.26
N GLY A 155 -21.87 4.35 -14.70
CA GLY A 155 -20.47 4.65 -14.38
C GLY A 155 -19.70 5.36 -15.49
N PHE A 156 -20.37 5.88 -16.51
CA PHE A 156 -19.71 6.69 -17.54
C PHE A 156 -19.19 8.01 -16.94
N GLY A 157 -17.93 8.35 -17.23
CA GLY A 157 -17.32 9.58 -16.72
C GLY A 157 -16.95 9.54 -15.24
N GLU A 158 -17.07 8.38 -14.57
CA GLU A 158 -16.41 8.16 -13.28
C GLU A 158 -14.94 8.60 -13.41
N GLY A 159 -14.38 9.32 -12.44
CA GLY A 159 -13.02 9.84 -12.54
C GLY A 159 -12.86 11.10 -13.39
N GLY A 160 -13.94 11.81 -13.74
CA GLY A 160 -13.85 13.16 -14.31
C GLY A 160 -13.84 13.24 -15.85
N GLY A 161 -14.46 12.28 -16.54
CA GLY A 161 -14.64 12.33 -17.99
C GLY A 161 -13.51 11.75 -18.86
N GLY A 162 -12.55 11.05 -18.25
CA GLY A 162 -11.47 10.33 -18.94
C GLY A 162 -11.58 8.81 -18.82
N THR A 163 -10.52 8.10 -19.23
CA THR A 163 -10.41 6.64 -19.04
C THR A 163 -9.65 6.30 -17.74
N ILE A 164 -10.36 5.69 -16.80
CA ILE A 164 -9.80 5.25 -15.52
C ILE A 164 -9.10 3.90 -15.68
N TRP A 165 -9.74 2.95 -16.38
CA TRP A 165 -9.32 1.55 -16.51
C TRP A 165 -8.23 1.35 -17.57
N THR A 166 -7.26 2.25 -17.57
CA THR A 166 -5.97 2.07 -18.26
C THR A 166 -5.04 1.22 -17.40
N TYR A 167 -4.02 0.58 -18.00
CA TYR A 167 -3.07 -0.23 -17.23
C TYR A 167 -2.46 0.51 -16.01
N PRO A 168 -1.99 1.77 -16.13
CA PRO A 168 -1.53 2.55 -14.97
C PRO A 168 -2.61 2.84 -13.92
N GLY A 169 -3.86 3.06 -14.36
CA GLY A 169 -4.99 3.23 -13.45
C GLY A 169 -5.35 1.94 -12.70
N CYS A 170 -5.22 0.79 -13.36
CA CYS A 170 -5.41 -0.52 -12.74
C CYS A 170 -4.31 -0.86 -11.73
N VAL A 171 -3.07 -0.41 -11.95
CA VAL A 171 -1.98 -0.52 -10.96
C VAL A 171 -2.30 0.31 -9.72
N LEU A 172 -2.74 1.55 -9.91
CA LEU A 172 -3.18 2.40 -8.80
C LEU A 172 -4.34 1.76 -8.03
N PHE A 173 -5.35 1.24 -8.74
CA PHE A 173 -6.47 0.53 -8.13
C PHE A 173 -6.00 -0.69 -7.33
N ALA A 174 -5.19 -1.57 -7.93
CA ALA A 174 -4.67 -2.78 -7.29
C ALA A 174 -3.88 -2.46 -6.01
N VAL A 175 -2.99 -1.46 -6.05
CA VAL A 175 -2.23 -0.99 -4.89
C VAL A 175 -3.13 -0.37 -3.83
N SER A 176 -4.10 0.47 -4.21
CA SER A 176 -5.05 1.09 -3.26
C SER A 176 -5.93 0.06 -2.54
N LEU A 177 -6.28 -1.03 -3.23
CA LEU A 177 -7.03 -2.15 -2.69
C LEU A 177 -6.16 -3.02 -1.77
N LEU A 178 -4.94 -3.30 -2.20
CA LEU A 178 -3.96 -4.10 -1.46
C LEU A 178 -3.56 -3.42 -0.14
N THR A 179 -3.31 -2.10 -0.18
CA THR A 179 -3.00 -1.27 0.99
C THR A 179 -4.21 -1.02 1.89
N THR A 180 -5.42 -1.41 1.47
CA THR A 180 -6.69 -1.18 2.17
C THR A 180 -7.02 0.30 2.44
N LEU A 181 -6.32 1.24 1.80
CA LEU A 181 -6.65 2.67 1.92
C LEU A 181 -7.96 2.98 1.20
N GLY A 182 -8.13 2.45 -0.02
CA GLY A 182 -9.39 2.42 -0.77
C GLY A 182 -10.14 3.75 -0.95
N PHE A 183 -9.52 4.89 -0.62
CA PHE A 183 -10.24 6.16 -0.53
C PHE A 183 -10.64 6.63 -1.93
N GLY A 184 -11.96 6.61 -2.19
CA GLY A 184 -12.53 7.04 -3.46
C GLY A 184 -12.03 6.26 -4.67
N ALA A 185 -11.59 5.01 -4.51
CA ALA A 185 -11.13 4.20 -5.63
C ALA A 185 -12.31 3.83 -6.57
N PRO A 186 -12.08 3.79 -7.90
CA PRO A 186 -13.10 3.32 -8.85
C PRO A 186 -13.42 1.84 -8.58
N VAL A 187 -14.70 1.46 -8.69
CA VAL A 187 -15.14 0.09 -8.37
C VAL A 187 -15.48 -0.65 -9.67
N PRO A 188 -14.98 -1.89 -9.87
CA PRO A 188 -15.33 -2.67 -11.05
C PRO A 188 -16.84 -2.95 -11.10
N ARG A 189 -17.43 -2.78 -12.28
CA ARG A 189 -18.88 -2.98 -12.50
C ARG A 189 -19.18 -4.32 -13.14
N THR A 190 -18.21 -4.94 -13.82
CA THR A 190 -18.38 -6.26 -14.42
C THR A 190 -18.46 -7.35 -13.35
N PRO A 191 -19.26 -8.41 -13.55
CA PRO A 191 -19.31 -9.52 -12.61
C PRO A 191 -17.95 -10.22 -12.47
N LEU A 192 -17.20 -10.33 -13.57
CA LEU A 192 -15.84 -10.90 -13.58
C LEU A 192 -14.83 -9.99 -12.86
N GLY A 193 -14.88 -8.67 -13.06
CA GLY A 193 -14.02 -7.73 -12.36
C GLY A 193 -14.30 -7.73 -10.86
N ARG A 194 -15.57 -7.81 -10.44
CA ARG A 194 -15.96 -7.92 -9.03
C ARG A 194 -15.48 -9.21 -8.38
N SER A 195 -15.65 -10.35 -9.04
CA SER A 195 -15.15 -11.63 -8.49
C SER A 195 -13.63 -11.66 -8.42
N ALA A 196 -12.94 -11.15 -9.45
CA ALA A 196 -11.48 -10.99 -9.44
C ALA A 196 -11.01 -10.08 -8.30
N THR A 197 -11.74 -9.00 -8.01
CA THR A 197 -11.44 -8.07 -6.91
C THR A 197 -11.49 -8.78 -5.55
N VAL A 198 -12.55 -9.57 -5.31
CA VAL A 198 -12.71 -10.31 -4.06
C VAL A 198 -11.59 -11.35 -3.89
N LEU A 199 -11.26 -12.11 -4.94
CA LEU A 199 -10.18 -13.10 -4.91
C LEU A 199 -8.81 -12.44 -4.70
N PHE A 200 -8.57 -11.33 -5.40
CA PHE A 200 -7.35 -10.54 -5.26
C PHE A 200 -7.18 -10.01 -3.84
N ALA A 201 -8.24 -9.45 -3.25
CA ALA A 201 -8.25 -8.92 -1.89
C ALA A 201 -8.04 -10.02 -0.84
N ALA A 202 -8.70 -11.17 -1.00
CA ALA A 202 -8.63 -12.29 -0.06
C ALA A 202 -7.20 -12.84 0.12
N VAL A 203 -6.40 -12.87 -0.95
CA VAL A 203 -5.00 -13.33 -0.91
C VAL A 203 -4.02 -12.19 -0.68
N GLY A 204 -4.25 -11.05 -1.35
CA GLY A 204 -3.33 -9.92 -1.36
C GLY A 204 -3.24 -9.21 -0.01
N ILE A 205 -4.39 -8.92 0.63
CA ILE A 205 -4.42 -8.13 1.86
C ILE A 205 -3.65 -8.83 3.00
N PRO A 206 -3.85 -10.13 3.29
CA PRO A 206 -3.06 -10.80 4.33
C PRO A 206 -1.55 -10.81 4.04
N LEU A 207 -1.18 -11.01 2.77
CA LEU A 207 0.22 -11.05 2.36
C LEU A 207 0.90 -9.67 2.48
N HIS A 208 0.21 -8.62 2.05
CA HIS A 208 0.65 -7.23 2.19
C HIS A 208 0.76 -6.84 3.66
N PHE A 209 -0.23 -7.20 4.48
CA PHE A 209 -0.20 -6.93 5.91
C PHE A 209 1.01 -7.58 6.60
N LEU A 210 1.31 -8.84 6.25
CA LEU A 210 2.51 -9.53 6.72
C LEU A 210 3.80 -8.76 6.33
N LEU A 211 3.89 -8.29 5.07
CA LEU A 211 5.02 -7.51 4.59
C LEU A 211 5.19 -6.21 5.38
N VAL A 212 4.12 -5.44 5.50
CA VAL A 212 4.10 -4.14 6.18
C VAL A 212 4.47 -4.27 7.65
N LEU A 213 3.94 -5.27 8.37
CA LEU A 213 4.29 -5.51 9.77
C LEU A 213 5.78 -5.83 9.95
N ASN A 214 6.33 -6.68 9.09
CA ASN A 214 7.74 -7.05 9.16
C ASN A 214 8.67 -5.87 8.85
N VAL A 215 8.34 -5.10 7.80
CA VAL A 215 9.06 -3.89 7.43
C VAL A 215 8.97 -2.84 8.54
N GLY A 216 7.80 -2.67 9.14
CA GLY A 216 7.56 -1.77 10.27
C GLY A 216 8.45 -2.11 11.47
N HIS A 217 8.48 -3.37 11.87
CA HIS A 217 9.30 -3.84 12.99
C HIS A 217 10.81 -3.72 12.70
N LEU A 218 11.26 -4.11 11.51
CA LEU A 218 12.66 -3.97 11.12
C LEU A 218 13.09 -2.49 11.07
N GLY A 219 12.26 -1.63 10.48
CA GLY A 219 12.51 -0.19 10.41
C GLY A 219 12.60 0.45 11.79
N ALA A 220 11.69 0.10 12.70
CA ALA A 220 11.72 0.57 14.08
C ALA A 220 13.00 0.15 14.82
N LEU A 221 13.45 -1.10 14.65
CA LEU A 221 14.69 -1.59 15.23
C LEU A 221 15.91 -0.85 14.67
N ARG A 222 15.99 -0.64 13.36
CA ARG A 222 17.10 0.10 12.74
C ARG A 222 17.15 1.54 13.23
N LEU A 223 16.01 2.21 13.37
CA LEU A 223 15.94 3.56 13.94
C LEU A 223 16.41 3.59 15.40
N GLN A 224 16.03 2.60 16.20
CA GLN A 224 16.51 2.47 17.59
C GLN A 224 18.02 2.20 17.66
N GLN A 225 18.56 1.35 16.78
CA GLN A 225 20.00 1.11 16.68
C GLN A 225 20.77 2.35 16.27
N LEU A 226 20.28 3.12 15.29
CA LEU A 226 20.89 4.39 14.89
C LEU A 226 20.88 5.39 16.06
N ALA A 227 19.77 5.51 16.77
CA ALA A 227 19.67 6.36 17.94
C ALA A 227 20.62 5.95 19.09
N GLN A 228 20.91 4.65 19.23
CA GLN A 228 21.88 4.14 20.21
C GLN A 228 23.33 4.33 19.75
N ARG A 229 23.60 4.15 18.45
CA ARG A 229 24.94 4.34 17.86
C ARG A 229 25.39 5.80 17.96
N ASP A 230 24.49 6.73 17.67
CA ASP A 230 24.72 8.17 17.83
C ASP A 230 25.00 8.56 19.30
N ARG A 231 24.40 7.82 20.24
CA ARG A 231 24.61 7.96 21.67
C ARG A 231 26.00 7.54 22.13
N HIS A 232 26.50 6.41 21.61
CA HIS A 232 27.86 5.94 21.91
C HIS A 232 28.93 6.88 21.35
N ALA A 233 28.68 7.52 20.21
CA ALA A 233 29.56 8.55 19.66
C ALA A 233 29.60 9.83 20.52
N SER A 234 28.54 10.12 21.28
CA SER A 234 28.36 11.40 21.98
C SER A 234 28.82 11.43 23.46
N GLN A 235 29.40 10.36 24.02
CA GLN A 235 29.97 10.28 25.40
C GLN A 235 29.14 10.89 26.57
N ALA A 236 27.83 11.14 26.41
CA ALA A 236 27.01 11.77 27.44
C ALA A 236 26.17 10.74 28.23
N PRO A 237 26.32 10.64 29.57
CA PRO A 237 25.49 9.76 30.39
C PRO A 237 24.13 10.42 30.61
N ARG A 238 23.17 10.17 29.72
CA ARG A 238 21.77 10.54 29.93
C ARG A 238 20.92 9.28 30.13
N VAL A 239 20.21 9.19 31.25
CA VAL A 239 19.25 8.10 31.53
C VAL A 239 17.92 8.48 30.87
N GLY A 240 17.59 7.89 29.71
CA GLY A 240 16.29 8.11 29.03
C GLY A 240 16.34 8.07 27.48
N LYS A 241 15.28 7.58 26.81
CA LYS A 241 15.20 7.59 25.33
C LYS A 241 15.38 9.02 24.79
N PRO A 242 16.12 9.23 23.67
CA PRO A 242 16.35 10.57 23.12
C PRO A 242 15.03 11.24 22.74
N THR A 243 14.90 12.53 23.06
CA THR A 243 13.69 13.33 22.83
C THR A 243 13.31 13.38 21.34
N TRP A 244 14.31 13.38 20.45
CA TRP A 244 14.09 13.35 19.01
C TRP A 244 13.34 12.10 18.54
N LEU A 245 13.54 10.93 19.16
CA LEU A 245 12.82 9.71 18.82
C LEU A 245 11.33 9.79 19.17
N LYS A 246 10.94 10.66 20.14
CA LYS A 246 9.54 10.93 20.46
C LYS A 246 8.88 11.86 19.44
N CYS A 247 9.64 12.81 18.90
CA CYS A 247 9.15 13.75 17.87
C CYS A 247 9.19 13.16 16.45
N PHE A 248 10.02 12.14 16.22
CA PHE A 248 10.23 11.52 14.91
C PHE A 248 8.93 11.16 14.18
N PRO A 249 7.93 10.47 14.78
CA PRO A 249 6.68 10.15 14.11
C PRO A 249 5.95 11.34 13.48
N PHE A 250 5.86 12.44 14.22
CA PHE A 250 5.14 13.64 13.78
C PHE A 250 5.90 14.36 12.67
N VAL A 251 7.23 14.48 12.84
CA VAL A 251 8.10 15.11 11.84
C VAL A 251 8.14 14.28 10.55
N SER A 252 8.22 12.96 10.64
CA SER A 252 8.26 12.10 9.46
C SER A 252 6.95 12.14 8.67
N ILE A 253 5.80 12.17 9.34
CA ILE A 253 4.49 12.28 8.67
C ILE A 253 4.34 13.65 7.99
N ALA A 254 4.69 14.73 8.70
CA ALA A 254 4.62 16.08 8.15
C ALA A 254 5.55 16.24 6.93
N PHE A 255 6.80 15.78 7.04
CA PHE A 255 7.77 15.79 5.94
C PHE A 255 7.26 14.97 4.74
N TYR A 256 6.72 13.79 4.99
CA TYR A 256 6.18 12.92 3.96
C TYR A 256 5.00 13.55 3.21
N TYR A 257 4.09 14.22 3.93
CA TYR A 257 2.98 14.93 3.31
C TYR A 257 3.44 16.15 2.49
N VAL A 258 4.39 16.94 3.01
CA VAL A 258 5.00 18.07 2.26
C VAL A 258 5.67 17.58 0.98
N LEU A 259 6.36 16.44 1.03
CA LEU A 259 6.93 15.80 -0.16
C LEU A 259 5.84 15.47 -1.19
N GLY A 260 4.69 14.95 -0.75
CA GLY A 260 3.52 14.73 -1.60
C GLY A 260 2.99 16.01 -2.25
N VAL A 261 2.85 17.10 -1.49
CA VAL A 261 2.42 18.41 -2.00
C VAL A 261 3.37 18.96 -3.07
N VAL A 262 4.69 18.80 -2.86
CA VAL A 262 5.69 19.21 -3.84
C VAL A 262 5.58 18.38 -5.12
N ILE A 263 5.56 17.05 -5.00
CA ILE A 263 5.58 16.14 -6.15
C ILE A 263 4.27 16.18 -6.95
N PHE A 264 3.13 16.14 -6.27
CA PHE A 264 1.81 15.99 -6.90
C PHE A 264 1.03 17.30 -7.04
N GLY A 265 1.51 18.40 -6.43
CA GLY A 265 0.94 19.73 -6.56
C GLY A 265 1.87 20.68 -7.31
N VAL A 266 2.98 21.08 -6.67
CA VAL A 266 3.88 22.12 -7.18
C VAL A 266 4.53 21.73 -8.51
N LEU A 267 5.06 20.51 -8.63
CA LEU A 267 5.65 20.03 -9.90
C LEU A 267 4.62 19.88 -11.03
N ARG A 268 3.33 19.79 -10.69
CA ARG A 268 2.23 19.73 -11.65
C ARG A 268 1.65 21.11 -11.98
N ASN A 269 2.29 22.19 -11.50
CA ASN A 269 1.85 23.59 -11.67
C ASN A 269 0.39 23.82 -11.23
N ARG A 270 -0.03 23.16 -10.15
CA ARG A 270 -1.36 23.32 -9.58
C ARG A 270 -1.43 24.54 -8.65
N PRO A 271 -2.61 25.18 -8.50
CA PRO A 271 -2.78 26.24 -7.52
C PRO A 271 -2.48 25.71 -6.10
N PRO A 272 -2.08 26.59 -5.17
CA PRO A 272 -1.56 26.17 -3.87
C PRO A 272 -2.58 25.40 -3.02
N VAL A 273 -3.87 25.74 -3.13
CA VAL A 273 -4.95 25.07 -2.39
C VAL A 273 -5.18 23.65 -2.92
N GLU A 274 -5.23 23.48 -4.25
CA GLU A 274 -5.34 22.14 -4.87
C GLU A 274 -4.10 21.29 -4.60
N SER A 275 -2.92 21.91 -4.54
CA SER A 275 -1.66 21.23 -4.23
C SER A 275 -1.65 20.63 -2.82
N LEU A 276 -2.28 21.31 -1.85
CA LEU A 276 -2.49 20.74 -0.51
C LEU A 276 -3.48 19.58 -0.55
N MET A 277 -4.56 19.71 -1.33
CA MET A 277 -5.59 18.69 -1.48
C MET A 277 -5.27 17.63 -2.54
N PHE A 278 -4.00 17.49 -2.95
CA PHE A 278 -3.59 16.58 -4.02
C PHE A 278 -4.09 15.13 -3.89
N PRO A 279 -4.30 14.53 -2.69
CA PRO A 279 -4.80 13.15 -2.62
C PRO A 279 -6.21 13.00 -3.22
N LEU A 280 -7.00 14.08 -3.22
CA LEU A 280 -8.35 14.08 -3.78
C LEU A 280 -8.33 13.88 -5.30
N ASP A 281 -7.34 14.42 -6.01
CA ASP A 281 -7.18 14.26 -7.47
C ASP A 281 -7.10 12.79 -7.91
N PHE A 282 -6.65 11.91 -7.02
CA PHE A 282 -6.47 10.49 -7.31
C PHE A 282 -7.70 9.65 -6.95
N THR A 283 -8.79 10.29 -6.57
CA THR A 283 -10.10 9.65 -6.33
C THR A 283 -10.97 9.70 -7.59
N ALA A 284 -11.94 8.80 -7.65
CA ALA A 284 -12.98 8.79 -8.68
C ALA A 284 -13.79 10.09 -8.69
N ALA A 285 -13.94 10.76 -7.55
CA ALA A 285 -14.62 12.05 -7.46
C ALA A 285 -13.72 13.23 -7.87
N GLY A 286 -12.43 13.18 -7.56
CA GLY A 286 -11.49 14.28 -7.84
C GLY A 286 -10.84 14.24 -9.21
N GLY A 287 -11.26 13.35 -10.10
CA GLY A 287 -10.82 13.42 -11.49
C GLY A 287 -9.62 12.55 -11.84
N VAL A 288 -9.45 11.39 -11.19
CA VAL A 288 -8.31 10.47 -11.43
C VAL A 288 -8.10 10.12 -12.91
N ALA A 289 -9.16 10.10 -13.72
CA ALA A 289 -9.10 9.80 -15.14
C ALA A 289 -8.42 10.89 -15.97
N ASN A 290 -8.33 12.12 -15.45
CA ASN A 290 -7.66 13.26 -16.10
C ASN A 290 -6.17 13.32 -15.74
N VAL A 291 -5.73 12.55 -14.75
CA VAL A 291 -4.32 12.49 -14.34
C VAL A 291 -3.54 11.60 -15.29
N GLN A 292 -2.33 12.01 -15.69
CA GLN A 292 -1.45 11.22 -16.55
C GLN A 292 -1.15 9.84 -15.92
N GLY A 293 -1.12 8.80 -16.76
CA GLY A 293 -0.94 7.42 -16.29
C GLY A 293 0.32 7.21 -15.44
N GLN A 294 1.46 7.80 -15.82
CA GLN A 294 2.70 7.69 -15.06
C GLN A 294 2.57 8.28 -13.65
N THR A 295 1.89 9.42 -13.52
CA THR A 295 1.62 10.06 -12.22
C THR A 295 0.74 9.16 -11.34
N ARG A 296 -0.21 8.41 -11.92
CA ARG A 296 -1.03 7.43 -11.18
C ARG A 296 -0.16 6.33 -10.57
N VAL A 297 0.84 5.83 -11.29
CA VAL A 297 1.77 4.81 -10.78
C VAL A 297 2.67 5.39 -9.68
N PHE A 298 3.19 6.60 -9.86
CA PHE A 298 3.97 7.26 -8.80
C PHE A 298 3.13 7.48 -7.53
N TYR A 299 1.86 7.83 -7.67
CA TYR A 299 0.97 7.95 -6.53
C TYR A 299 0.67 6.58 -5.89
N ALA A 300 0.59 5.50 -6.65
CA ALA A 300 0.48 4.15 -6.10
C ALA A 300 1.72 3.80 -5.23
N LEU A 301 2.93 4.07 -5.74
CA LEU A 301 4.16 3.88 -4.96
C LEU A 301 4.22 4.80 -3.73
N TYR A 302 3.68 6.01 -3.84
CA TYR A 302 3.50 6.90 -2.71
C TYR A 302 2.59 6.24 -1.66
N LEU A 303 1.40 5.75 -2.01
CA LEU A 303 0.52 5.05 -1.04
C LEU A 303 1.20 3.89 -0.30
N GLU A 304 1.99 3.07 -0.99
CA GLU A 304 2.79 2.01 -0.36
C GLU A 304 3.84 2.55 0.62
N ALA A 305 4.54 3.63 0.25
CA ALA A 305 5.46 4.32 1.15
C ALA A 305 4.75 4.92 2.37
N ALA A 306 3.51 5.39 2.23
CA ALA A 306 2.72 5.90 3.34
C ALA A 306 2.40 4.81 4.37
N VAL A 307 1.94 3.64 3.90
CA VAL A 307 1.59 2.52 4.78
C VAL A 307 2.82 1.92 5.46
N THR A 308 3.94 1.80 4.74
CA THR A 308 5.21 1.34 5.34
C THR A 308 5.74 2.32 6.39
N LEU A 309 5.68 3.63 6.13
CA LEU A 309 6.03 4.65 7.12
C LEU A 309 5.12 4.58 8.36
N ALA A 310 3.81 4.46 8.15
CA ALA A 310 2.85 4.30 9.24
C ALA A 310 3.15 3.06 10.08
N ALA A 311 3.50 1.93 9.47
CA ALA A 311 3.85 0.71 10.19
C ALA A 311 5.13 0.87 11.05
N ILE A 312 6.14 1.59 10.55
CA ILE A 312 7.35 1.92 11.33
C ILE A 312 6.97 2.79 12.53
N VAL A 313 6.16 3.83 12.31
CA VAL A 313 5.68 4.72 13.37
C VAL A 313 4.88 3.97 14.43
N VAL A 314 3.93 3.13 14.02
CA VAL A 314 3.13 2.30 14.93
C VAL A 314 4.01 1.37 15.73
N SER A 315 4.99 0.71 15.09
CA SER A 315 5.94 -0.19 15.77
C SER A 315 6.79 0.56 16.81
N LEU A 316 7.25 1.78 16.48
CA LEU A 316 7.99 2.65 17.42
C LEU A 316 7.12 3.10 18.60
N LEU A 317 5.88 3.52 18.30
CA LEU A 317 4.93 3.97 19.31
C LEU A 317 4.51 2.82 20.24
N GLN A 318 4.22 1.63 19.71
CA GLN A 318 3.87 0.45 20.51
C GLN A 318 4.99 0.08 21.49
N ALA A 319 6.27 0.17 21.07
CA ALA A 319 7.42 -0.05 21.94
C ALA A 319 7.61 1.05 23.02
N SER A 320 6.96 2.20 22.86
CA SER A 320 6.97 3.31 23.82
C SER A 320 5.75 3.29 24.75
N ALA A 321 4.55 3.06 24.20
CA ALA A 321 3.28 3.02 24.89
C ALA A 321 3.17 1.80 25.81
N SER A 322 3.65 0.62 25.37
CA SER A 322 3.71 -0.57 26.24
C SER A 322 4.49 -0.31 27.52
N ARG A 323 5.64 0.38 27.42
CA ARG A 323 6.43 0.76 28.61
C ARG A 323 5.76 1.85 29.44
N GLY A 324 5.11 2.83 28.81
CA GLY A 324 4.38 3.88 29.52
C GLY A 324 3.18 3.35 30.30
N ILE A 325 2.41 2.44 29.70
CA ILE A 325 1.26 1.77 30.34
C ILE A 325 1.75 0.85 31.47
N VAL A 326 2.86 0.13 31.29
CA VAL A 326 3.45 -0.68 32.35
C VAL A 326 3.94 0.19 33.51
N ASP A 327 4.61 1.31 33.24
CA ASP A 327 5.08 2.24 34.28
C ASP A 327 3.91 2.92 35.03
N VAL A 328 2.85 3.30 34.31
CA VAL A 328 1.61 3.81 34.91
C VAL A 328 0.88 2.73 35.71
N GLY A 329 0.80 1.51 35.19
CA GLY A 329 0.18 0.37 35.89
C GLY A 329 0.93 -0.03 37.16
N LEU A 330 2.26 0.04 37.15
CA LEU A 330 3.12 -0.12 38.33
C LEU A 330 2.92 1.04 39.33
N ARG A 331 2.85 2.30 38.85
CA ARG A 331 2.60 3.48 39.71
C ARG A 331 1.23 3.46 40.37
N MET A 332 0.21 2.97 39.66
CA MET A 332 -1.17 2.87 40.14
C MET A 332 -1.42 1.59 40.96
N GLY A 333 -0.40 0.74 41.16
CA GLY A 333 -0.52 -0.53 41.89
C GLY A 333 -1.39 -1.57 41.19
N LEU A 334 -1.72 -1.38 39.91
CA LEU A 334 -2.53 -2.28 39.09
C LEU A 334 -1.71 -3.46 38.55
N LEU A 335 -0.38 -3.33 38.52
CA LEU A 335 0.56 -4.37 38.12
C LEU A 335 1.50 -4.67 39.29
N THR A 336 1.66 -5.94 39.62
CA THR A 336 2.67 -6.39 40.59
C THR A 336 3.85 -6.97 39.83
N ASN A 337 5.09 -6.57 40.20
CA ASN A 337 6.27 -7.38 39.93
C ASN A 337 6.17 -8.60 40.85
N THR A 338 5.26 -9.52 40.53
CA THR A 338 5.48 -10.91 40.92
C THR A 338 6.40 -11.40 39.89
#